data_AF-A0A7W4A6Y8-F1
#
_entry.id   AF-A0A7W4A6Y8-F1
#
_cell.length_a   1.000
_cell.length_b   1.000
_cell.length_c   1.000
_cell.angle_alpha   90.00
_cell.angle_beta   90.00
_cell.angle_gamma   90.00
#
_symmetry.space_group_name_H-M   'P 1'
#
loop_
_entity.id
_entity.type
_entity.pdbx_description
1 polymer ?
#
loop_
_entity_poly.entity_id
_entity_poly.type
_entity_poly.pdbx_seq_one_letter_code
_entity_poly.pdbx_strand_id
1 'polypeptide(L)'
;MKKDLLIMFCTNCGKENQDSNKFCFNCGLSLKEVITFKASCTSEPKNTHNNFPLVTIPQNKHFNKAVIVFIFLLVIAVLAPDKEESEFYSAEDKSRLCRAYIGTVFHKPFTHVSAYNQHGNHTYVEYTRNSDMTNWQYVCNVTDKEIVWAGWQSDLNDWGRWRYEELGKLSYREDENIVIISGKKIDVTRVYLMD
;
A
#
# COMPACT_ATOMS: atom_id res chain seq x y z
N MET A 1 33.19 -7.72 15.18
CA MET A 1 33.34 -8.05 13.75
C MET A 1 32.22 -7.35 13.00
N LYS A 2 32.52 -6.39 12.12
CA LYS A 2 31.50 -5.77 11.25
C LYS A 2 31.19 -6.78 10.15
N LYS A 3 29.95 -7.27 10.11
CA LYS A 3 29.46 -8.15 9.04
C LYS A 3 29.04 -7.22 7.90
N ASP A 4 29.86 -7.14 6.86
CA ASP A 4 29.51 -6.38 5.66
C ASP A 4 28.28 -7.05 5.04
N LEU A 5 27.13 -6.40 5.19
CA LEU A 5 25.87 -6.85 4.64
C LEU A 5 25.88 -6.48 3.15
N LEU A 6 26.17 -7.46 2.31
CA LEU A 6 26.09 -7.29 0.86
C LEU A 6 24.61 -7.19 0.49
N ILE A 7 24.29 -6.06 -0.13
CA ILE A 7 22.95 -5.70 -0.56
C ILE A 7 22.90 -5.81 -2.09
N MET A 8 21.84 -6.41 -2.63
CA MET A 8 21.57 -6.51 -4.05
C MET A 8 20.17 -5.98 -4.39
N PHE A 9 20.00 -5.46 -5.61
CA PHE A 9 18.70 -5.00 -6.09
C PHE A 9 18.10 -6.02 -7.04
N CYS A 10 16.79 -6.27 -6.90
CA CYS A 10 16.06 -7.14 -7.80
C CYS A 10 15.97 -6.53 -9.20
N THR A 11 16.39 -7.28 -10.23
CA THR A 11 16.35 -6.83 -11.63
C THR A 11 14.93 -6.72 -12.19
N ASN A 12 13.95 -7.40 -11.59
CA ASN A 12 12.56 -7.35 -12.03
C ASN A 12 11.77 -6.18 -11.40
N CYS A 13 11.93 -5.93 -10.09
CA CYS A 13 11.12 -4.95 -9.37
C CYS A 13 11.91 -3.86 -8.64
N GLY A 14 13.24 -3.83 -8.75
CA GLY A 14 14.10 -2.81 -8.13
C GLY A 14 14.26 -2.88 -6.61
N LYS A 15 13.62 -3.85 -5.93
CA LYS A 15 13.65 -3.94 -4.46
C LYS A 15 15.04 -4.33 -3.95
N GLU A 16 15.47 -3.68 -2.89
CA GLU A 16 16.63 -4.07 -2.10
C GLU A 16 16.45 -5.44 -1.42
N ASN A 17 17.46 -6.29 -1.51
CA ASN A 17 17.49 -7.64 -0.96
C ASN A 17 18.90 -7.92 -0.38
N GLN A 18 18.97 -8.81 0.61
CA GLN A 18 20.26 -9.32 1.07
C GLN A 18 20.81 -10.32 0.04
N ASP A 19 22.11 -10.32 -0.17
CA ASP A 19 22.79 -11.24 -1.09
C ASP A 19 22.53 -12.73 -0.79
N SER A 20 22.30 -13.07 0.47
CA SER A 20 21.94 -14.43 0.92
C SER A 20 20.52 -14.87 0.52
N ASN A 21 19.69 -13.95 0.02
CA ASN A 21 18.33 -14.27 -0.39
C ASN A 21 18.33 -15.06 -1.70
N LYS A 22 17.76 -16.27 -1.70
CA LYS A 22 17.58 -17.06 -2.93
C LYS A 22 16.50 -16.50 -3.87
N PHE A 23 15.61 -15.66 -3.35
CA PHE A 23 14.49 -15.06 -4.06
C PHE A 23 14.24 -13.63 -3.57
N CYS A 24 13.70 -12.77 -4.45
CA CYS A 24 13.29 -11.42 -4.08
C CYS A 24 12.11 -11.47 -3.12
N PHE A 25 12.21 -10.82 -1.97
CA PHE A 25 11.10 -10.79 -0.99
C PHE A 25 9.86 -10.04 -1.47
N ASN A 26 9.98 -9.21 -2.52
CA ASN A 26 8.86 -8.41 -3.04
C ASN A 26 8.16 -9.09 -4.22
N CYS A 27 8.90 -9.64 -5.19
CA CYS A 27 8.30 -10.19 -6.42
C CYS A 27 8.56 -11.69 -6.64
N GLY A 28 9.31 -12.36 -5.75
CA GLY A 28 9.56 -13.81 -5.83
C GLY A 28 10.55 -14.26 -6.90
N LEU A 29 11.13 -13.34 -7.70
CA LEU A 29 12.17 -13.67 -8.69
C LEU A 29 13.34 -14.40 -8.02
N SER A 30 13.82 -15.51 -8.59
CA SER A 30 15.02 -16.17 -8.10
C SER A 30 16.25 -15.29 -8.31
N LEU A 31 17.02 -15.07 -7.24
CA LEU A 31 18.19 -14.21 -7.22
C LEU A 31 19.51 -15.00 -7.38
N LYS A 32 19.46 -16.23 -7.92
CA LYS A 32 20.63 -17.13 -8.00
C LYS A 32 21.79 -16.52 -8.80
N GLU A 33 22.83 -16.19 -8.05
CA GLU A 33 24.25 -15.99 -8.36
C GLU A 33 24.60 -15.37 -9.73
N VAL A 34 24.75 -14.04 -9.74
CA VAL A 34 25.77 -13.41 -10.58
C VAL A 34 26.99 -13.17 -9.69
N ILE A 35 28.00 -14.03 -9.89
CA ILE A 35 29.33 -13.92 -9.32
C ILE A 35 29.91 -12.53 -9.64
N THR A 36 30.14 -11.77 -8.58
CA THR A 36 31.21 -10.79 -8.38
C THR A 36 31.64 -9.99 -9.63
N PHE A 37 30.97 -8.87 -9.90
CA PHE A 37 31.66 -7.72 -10.49
C PHE A 37 31.96 -6.71 -9.39
N LYS A 38 33.24 -6.60 -9.02
CA LYS A 38 33.74 -5.40 -8.34
C LYS A 38 33.62 -4.24 -9.35
N ALA A 39 32.48 -3.55 -9.34
CA ALA A 39 32.42 -2.20 -9.87
C ALA A 39 33.10 -1.28 -8.87
N SER A 40 34.37 -1.00 -9.11
CA SER A 40 35.07 0.12 -8.50
C SER A 40 34.52 1.39 -9.15
N CYS A 41 33.68 2.12 -8.41
CA CYS A 41 33.39 3.50 -8.75
C CYS A 41 34.47 4.37 -8.13
N THR A 42 35.58 4.57 -8.84
CA THR A 42 36.37 5.80 -8.68
C THR A 42 35.53 6.93 -9.28
N SER A 43 34.75 7.62 -8.44
CA SER A 43 34.31 8.96 -8.78
C SER A 43 35.47 9.91 -8.48
N GLU A 44 36.25 10.23 -9.51
CA GLU A 44 37.05 11.45 -9.50
C GLU A 44 36.12 12.66 -9.22
N PRO A 45 36.52 13.60 -8.35
CA PRO A 45 35.78 14.84 -8.19
C PRO A 45 35.99 15.70 -9.44
N LYS A 46 35.04 15.67 -10.38
CA LYS A 46 34.95 16.70 -11.42
C LYS A 46 34.46 18.00 -10.77
N ASN A 47 35.45 18.73 -10.28
CA ASN A 47 35.35 20.12 -9.93
C ASN A 47 35.18 20.92 -11.24
N THR A 48 33.95 21.33 -11.54
CA THR A 48 33.69 22.28 -12.62
C THR A 48 32.99 23.49 -12.03
N HIS A 49 33.82 24.47 -11.67
CA HIS A 49 33.41 25.86 -11.50
C HIS A 49 32.85 26.36 -12.84
N ASN A 50 31.53 26.31 -13.00
CA ASN A 50 30.87 27.09 -14.03
C ASN A 50 30.49 28.43 -13.41
N ASN A 51 31.29 29.44 -13.75
CA ASN A 51 30.97 30.84 -13.51
C ASN A 51 29.59 31.13 -14.11
N PHE A 52 28.58 31.21 -13.25
CA PHE A 52 27.28 31.72 -13.64
C PHE A 52 27.46 33.20 -14.03
N PRO A 53 27.01 33.63 -15.22
CA PRO A 53 26.93 35.04 -15.51
C PRO A 53 25.94 35.66 -14.52
N LEU A 54 26.40 36.68 -13.79
CA LEU A 54 25.56 37.52 -12.95
C LEU A 54 24.46 38.12 -13.83
N VAL A 55 23.25 37.57 -13.70
CA VAL A 55 22.04 38.15 -14.27
C VAL A 55 21.74 39.42 -13.47
N THR A 56 22.06 40.58 -14.04
CA THR A 56 21.65 41.87 -13.46
C THR A 56 20.16 42.06 -13.65
N ILE A 57 19.40 41.98 -12.56
CA ILE A 57 17.97 42.29 -12.53
C ILE A 57 17.80 43.81 -12.70
N PRO A 58 17.02 44.30 -13.68
CA PRO A 58 16.72 45.72 -13.79
C PRO A 58 15.87 46.18 -12.60
N GLN A 59 16.45 47.06 -11.78
CA GLN A 59 15.78 47.72 -10.65
C GLN A 59 14.83 48.82 -11.15
N ASN A 60 13.73 48.45 -11.81
CA ASN A 60 12.68 49.40 -12.15
C ASN A 60 11.64 49.46 -11.02
N LYS A 61 11.77 50.50 -10.19
CA LYS A 61 10.83 50.88 -9.14
C LYS A 61 9.56 51.48 -9.75
N HIS A 62 8.75 50.64 -10.35
CA HIS A 62 7.31 50.91 -10.47
C HIS A 62 6.59 49.56 -10.48
N PHE A 63 6.55 48.94 -9.30
CA PHE A 63 5.77 47.73 -9.08
C PHE A 63 4.28 48.09 -9.18
N ASN A 64 3.68 47.75 -10.33
CA ASN A 64 2.24 47.82 -10.52
C ASN A 64 1.57 47.00 -9.41
N LYS A 65 0.66 47.62 -8.65
CA LYS A 65 -0.07 46.96 -7.54
C LYS A 65 -0.76 45.66 -7.99
N ALA A 66 -1.14 45.58 -9.26
CA ALA A 66 -1.68 44.36 -9.88
C ALA A 66 -0.69 43.18 -9.87
N VAL A 67 0.61 43.42 -10.05
CA VAL A 67 1.65 42.39 -10.02
C VAL A 67 1.84 41.85 -8.61
N ILE A 68 1.76 42.71 -7.59
CA ILE A 68 1.85 42.30 -6.18
C ILE A 68 0.63 41.44 -5.80
N VAL A 69 -0.58 41.84 -6.22
CA VAL A 69 -1.80 41.05 -5.98
C VAL A 69 -1.71 39.69 -6.68
N PHE A 70 -1.20 39.62 -7.90
CA PHE A 70 -1.05 38.37 -8.63
C PHE A 70 -0.01 37.43 -7.99
N ILE A 71 1.14 37.97 -7.56
CA ILE A 71 2.15 37.20 -6.82
C ILE A 71 1.59 36.74 -5.47
N PHE A 72 0.83 37.58 -4.76
CA PHE A 72 0.22 37.21 -3.50
C PHE A 72 -0.84 36.11 -3.67
N LEU A 73 -1.64 36.16 -4.75
CA LEU A 73 -2.59 35.09 -5.10
C LEU A 73 -1.89 33.78 -5.49
N LEU A 74 -0.79 33.85 -6.25
CA LEU A 74 0.02 32.67 -6.57
C LEU A 74 0.69 32.08 -5.33
N VAL A 75 1.17 32.92 -4.41
CA VAL A 75 1.74 32.46 -3.13
C VAL A 75 0.66 31.84 -2.25
N ILE A 76 -0.56 32.39 -2.18
CA ILE A 76 -1.69 31.76 -1.48
C ILE A 76 -2.07 30.42 -2.12
N ALA A 77 -2.03 30.30 -3.45
CA ALA A 77 -2.31 29.03 -4.12
C ALA A 77 -1.24 27.96 -3.85
N VAL A 78 0.02 28.35 -3.64
CA VAL A 78 1.13 27.44 -3.29
C VAL A 78 1.21 27.14 -1.79
N LEU A 79 0.78 28.08 -0.94
CA LEU A 79 0.71 27.92 0.53
C LEU A 79 -0.61 27.34 1.01
N ALA A 80 -1.61 27.23 0.13
CA ALA A 80 -2.79 26.43 0.42
C ALA A 80 -2.25 25.03 0.75
N PRO A 81 -2.43 24.53 1.98
CA PRO A 81 -2.08 23.16 2.26
C PRO A 81 -2.86 22.33 1.26
N ASP A 82 -2.15 21.55 0.44
CA ASP A 82 -2.78 20.50 -0.34
C ASP A 82 -3.67 19.76 0.66
N LYS A 83 -4.99 19.83 0.48
CA LYS A 83 -5.89 18.94 1.19
C LYS A 83 -5.54 17.57 0.61
N GLU A 84 -4.56 16.90 1.22
CA GLU A 84 -4.46 15.47 1.22
C GLU A 84 -5.77 15.00 1.86
N GLU A 85 -6.80 14.87 1.02
CA GLU A 85 -8.02 14.17 1.34
C GLU A 85 -7.58 12.72 1.54
N SER A 86 -7.17 12.39 2.76
CA SER A 86 -6.84 11.03 3.13
C SER A 86 -8.15 10.23 3.05
N GLU A 87 -8.38 9.59 1.91
CA GLU A 87 -9.42 8.58 1.68
C GLU A 87 -9.18 7.36 2.58
N PHE A 88 -9.31 7.55 3.89
CA PHE A 88 -9.12 6.49 4.86
C PHE A 88 -10.48 5.87 5.15
N TYR A 89 -10.67 4.62 4.73
CA TYR A 89 -11.86 3.85 5.10
C TYR A 89 -12.12 3.93 6.60
N SER A 90 -13.39 4.08 6.99
CA SER A 90 -13.76 4.01 8.39
C SER A 90 -13.43 2.61 8.96
N ALA A 91 -13.35 2.49 10.28
CA ALA A 91 -13.16 1.20 10.93
C ALA A 91 -14.24 0.18 10.51
N GLU A 92 -15.48 0.65 10.38
CA GLU A 92 -16.61 -0.16 9.92
C GLU A 92 -16.44 -0.61 8.47
N ASP A 93 -16.02 0.28 7.58
CA ASP A 93 -15.80 -0.06 6.16
C ASP A 93 -14.70 -1.10 6.02
N LYS A 94 -13.59 -0.95 6.75
CA LYS A 94 -12.51 -1.95 6.78
C LYS A 94 -13.00 -3.31 7.28
N SER A 95 -13.90 -3.30 8.28
CA SER A 95 -14.58 -4.51 8.78
C SER A 95 -15.34 -5.21 7.68
N ARG A 96 -16.24 -4.47 7.02
CA ARG A 96 -17.11 -4.97 5.96
C ARG A 96 -16.27 -5.47 4.78
N LEU A 97 -15.28 -4.71 4.35
CA LEU A 97 -14.36 -5.06 3.27
C LEU A 97 -13.60 -6.36 3.55
N CYS A 98 -12.97 -6.50 4.72
CA CYS A 98 -12.23 -7.71 5.07
C CYS A 98 -13.14 -8.94 5.13
N ARG A 99 -14.32 -8.83 5.76
CA ARG A 99 -15.31 -9.92 5.83
C ARG A 99 -15.78 -10.36 4.46
N ALA A 100 -16.13 -9.41 3.59
CA ALA A 100 -16.56 -9.68 2.22
C ALA A 100 -15.43 -10.31 1.38
N TYR A 101 -14.20 -9.81 1.52
CA TYR A 101 -13.03 -10.34 0.83
C TYR A 101 -12.76 -11.79 1.21
N ILE A 102 -12.60 -12.08 2.51
CA ILE A 102 -12.35 -13.44 3.03
C ILE A 102 -13.51 -14.37 2.68
N GLY A 103 -14.75 -13.89 2.80
CA GLY A 103 -15.93 -14.62 2.35
C GLY A 103 -15.85 -15.02 0.88
N THR A 104 -15.41 -14.12 0.03
CA THR A 104 -15.26 -14.38 -1.41
C THR A 104 -14.17 -15.41 -1.71
N VAL A 105 -12.99 -15.27 -1.08
CA VAL A 105 -11.86 -16.21 -1.27
C VAL A 105 -12.25 -17.63 -0.87
N PHE A 106 -12.93 -17.79 0.26
CA PHE A 106 -13.25 -19.09 0.83
C PHE A 106 -14.67 -19.59 0.55
N HIS A 107 -15.39 -18.91 -0.35
CA HIS A 107 -16.77 -19.24 -0.71
C HIS A 107 -17.65 -19.37 0.55
N LYS A 108 -17.59 -18.36 1.40
CA LYS A 108 -18.42 -18.20 2.59
C LYS A 108 -19.35 -16.99 2.40
N PRO A 109 -20.62 -17.10 2.81
CA PRO A 109 -21.50 -15.94 2.79
C PRO A 109 -20.98 -14.90 3.80
N PHE A 110 -21.21 -13.62 3.49
CA PHE A 110 -20.74 -12.49 4.30
C PHE A 110 -21.17 -12.61 5.78
N THR A 111 -22.38 -13.11 6.03
CA THR A 111 -22.93 -13.30 7.38
C THR A 111 -22.22 -14.37 8.20
N HIS A 112 -21.49 -15.30 7.57
CA HIS A 112 -20.75 -16.36 8.28
C HIS A 112 -19.32 -15.95 8.63
N VAL A 113 -18.86 -14.80 8.13
CA VAL A 113 -17.56 -14.25 8.49
C VAL A 113 -17.79 -13.09 9.45
N SER A 114 -17.20 -13.18 10.64
CA SER A 114 -17.37 -12.18 11.70
C SER A 114 -16.05 -11.45 11.94
N ALA A 115 -16.11 -10.14 12.16
CA ALA A 115 -14.95 -9.38 12.62
C ALA A 115 -14.93 -9.36 14.15
N TYR A 116 -13.78 -9.67 14.76
CA TYR A 116 -13.65 -9.76 16.22
C TYR A 116 -12.65 -8.78 16.82
N ASN A 117 -11.78 -8.19 15.99
CA ASN A 117 -10.81 -7.19 16.45
C ASN A 117 -10.39 -6.27 15.29
N GLN A 118 -9.91 -5.07 15.61
CA GLN A 118 -9.34 -4.11 14.67
C GLN A 118 -8.24 -3.26 15.31
N HIS A 119 -7.17 -3.01 14.55
CA HIS A 119 -6.09 -2.13 14.96
C HIS A 119 -5.44 -1.43 13.76
N GLY A 120 -5.69 -0.12 13.60
CA GLY A 120 -5.19 0.67 12.48
C GLY A 120 -5.79 0.22 11.14
N ASN A 121 -4.97 -0.33 10.25
CA ASN A 121 -5.43 -0.93 8.99
C ASN A 121 -5.71 -2.43 9.10
N HIS A 122 -5.38 -3.04 10.23
CA HIS A 122 -5.59 -4.46 10.45
C HIS A 122 -7.01 -4.73 10.93
N THR A 123 -7.72 -5.57 10.20
CA THR A 123 -9.03 -6.12 10.59
C THR A 123 -8.90 -7.62 10.76
N TYR A 124 -9.37 -8.13 11.88
CA TYR A 124 -9.30 -9.54 12.22
C TYR A 124 -10.68 -10.16 12.08
N VAL A 125 -10.77 -11.24 11.31
CA VAL A 125 -12.02 -11.94 11.03
C VAL A 125 -11.89 -13.43 11.26
N GLU A 126 -13.03 -14.08 11.49
CA GLU A 126 -13.09 -15.52 11.66
C GLU A 126 -14.38 -16.10 11.07
N TYR A 127 -14.36 -17.41 10.81
CA TYR A 127 -15.56 -18.19 10.58
C TYR A 127 -15.37 -19.62 11.09
N THR A 128 -16.46 -20.25 11.49
CA THR A 128 -16.47 -21.67 11.83
C THR A 128 -16.95 -22.49 10.63
N ARG A 129 -16.18 -23.49 10.23
CA ARG A 129 -16.55 -24.39 9.13
C ARG A 129 -17.50 -25.48 9.65
N ASN A 130 -18.71 -25.53 9.12
CA ASN A 130 -19.75 -26.47 9.58
C ASN A 130 -19.41 -27.97 9.44
N SER A 131 -18.49 -28.34 8.53
CA SER A 131 -18.17 -29.77 8.29
C SER A 131 -17.39 -30.41 9.43
N ASP A 132 -16.57 -29.64 10.14
CA ASP A 132 -15.67 -30.14 11.19
C ASP A 132 -15.53 -29.19 12.38
N MET A 133 -16.38 -28.17 12.45
CA MET A 133 -16.40 -27.16 13.50
C MET A 133 -15.06 -26.43 13.68
N THR A 134 -14.15 -26.49 12.70
CA THR A 134 -12.86 -25.79 12.78
C THR A 134 -13.11 -24.29 12.66
N ASN A 135 -12.60 -23.53 13.63
CA ASN A 135 -12.57 -22.07 13.58
C ASN A 135 -11.34 -21.63 12.76
N TRP A 136 -11.60 -20.86 11.71
CA TRP A 136 -10.59 -20.29 10.83
C TRP A 136 -10.48 -18.80 11.08
N GLN A 137 -9.26 -18.31 11.26
CA GLN A 137 -9.00 -16.91 11.58
C GLN A 137 -8.07 -16.29 10.54
N TYR A 138 -8.36 -15.04 10.21
CA TYR A 138 -7.64 -14.26 9.21
C TYR A 138 -7.45 -12.82 9.69
N VAL A 139 -6.38 -12.20 9.21
CA VAL A 139 -6.15 -10.76 9.35
C VAL A 139 -6.03 -10.15 7.96
N CYS A 140 -6.72 -9.04 7.72
CA CYS A 140 -6.59 -8.22 6.53
C CYS A 140 -5.89 -6.91 6.90
N ASN A 141 -4.96 -6.45 6.06
CA ASN A 141 -4.55 -5.06 6.03
C ASN A 141 -5.30 -4.38 4.87
N VAL A 142 -6.21 -3.47 5.20
CA VAL A 142 -7.12 -2.81 4.26
C VAL A 142 -6.67 -1.37 4.04
N THR A 143 -6.40 -1.04 2.78
CA THR A 143 -6.05 0.31 2.31
C THR A 143 -7.04 0.76 1.22
N ASP A 144 -6.92 2.01 0.77
CA ASP A 144 -7.66 2.56 -0.38
C ASP A 144 -7.44 1.77 -1.69
N LYS A 145 -6.24 1.21 -1.86
CA LYS A 145 -5.82 0.56 -3.12
C LYS A 145 -5.97 -0.95 -3.09
N GLU A 146 -5.72 -1.56 -1.94
CA GLU A 146 -5.62 -3.01 -1.84
C GLU A 146 -6.05 -3.62 -0.50
N ILE A 147 -6.42 -4.90 -0.56
CA ILE A 147 -6.54 -5.79 0.60
C ILE A 147 -5.48 -6.88 0.49
N VAL A 148 -4.62 -6.96 1.50
CA VAL A 148 -3.68 -8.08 1.69
C VAL A 148 -4.06 -8.81 2.96
N TRP A 149 -3.88 -10.13 3.00
CA TRP A 149 -4.37 -10.93 4.12
C TRP A 149 -3.46 -12.11 4.48
N ALA A 150 -3.54 -12.56 5.73
CA ALA A 150 -2.87 -13.74 6.24
C ALA A 150 -3.83 -14.61 7.06
N GLY A 151 -3.63 -15.93 7.03
CA GLY A 151 -4.35 -16.88 7.88
C GLY A 151 -3.58 -17.17 9.16
N TRP A 152 -4.29 -17.43 10.24
CA TRP A 152 -3.71 -17.86 11.51
C TRP A 152 -3.16 -19.29 11.41
N GLN A 153 -1.97 -19.53 11.98
CA GLN A 153 -1.38 -20.86 12.08
C GLN A 153 -1.33 -21.28 13.55
N SER A 154 -2.26 -22.14 13.95
CA SER A 154 -2.36 -22.63 15.34
C SER A 154 -1.07 -23.28 15.83
N ASP A 155 -0.41 -24.05 14.96
CA ASP A 155 0.77 -24.84 15.33
C ASP A 155 2.00 -23.97 15.65
N LEU A 156 2.06 -22.78 15.03
CA LEU A 156 3.14 -21.82 15.20
C LEU A 156 2.74 -20.67 16.12
N ASN A 157 1.46 -20.57 16.50
CA ASN A 157 0.88 -19.46 17.24
C ASN A 157 1.22 -18.10 16.61
N ASP A 158 1.15 -18.03 15.27
CA ASP A 158 1.53 -16.84 14.49
C ASP A 158 0.72 -16.72 13.19
N TRP A 159 0.70 -15.51 12.64
CA TRP A 159 0.15 -15.25 11.32
C TRP A 159 1.03 -15.83 10.22
N GLY A 160 0.39 -16.45 9.24
CA GLY A 160 1.10 -17.01 8.09
C GLY A 160 1.57 -15.98 7.08
N ARG A 161 1.97 -16.50 5.91
CA ARG A 161 2.39 -15.67 4.78
C ARG A 161 1.26 -14.74 4.34
N TRP A 162 1.57 -13.46 4.23
CA TRP A 162 0.71 -12.46 3.60
C TRP A 162 0.52 -12.74 2.11
N ARG A 163 -0.73 -12.65 1.67
CA ARG A 163 -1.15 -12.88 0.28
C ARG A 163 -1.51 -11.55 -0.37
N TYR A 164 -0.96 -11.34 -1.56
CA TYR A 164 -1.11 -10.16 -2.41
C TYR A 164 -1.81 -10.58 -3.70
N GLU A 165 -3.05 -11.03 -3.57
CA GLU A 165 -3.81 -11.58 -4.70
C GLU A 165 -4.32 -10.44 -5.60
N GLU A 166 -4.43 -10.72 -6.90
CA GLU A 166 -4.89 -9.73 -7.89
C GLU A 166 -6.30 -9.21 -7.60
N LEU A 167 -7.10 -9.95 -6.81
CA LEU A 167 -8.40 -9.55 -6.31
C LEU A 167 -8.35 -8.25 -5.49
N GLY A 168 -7.19 -7.82 -4.98
CA GLY A 168 -7.04 -6.69 -4.06
C GLY A 168 -7.50 -5.32 -4.55
N LYS A 169 -7.61 -5.01 -5.85
CA LYS A 169 -8.00 -3.65 -6.29
C LYS A 169 -9.42 -3.30 -5.88
N LEU A 170 -9.54 -2.38 -4.92
CA LEU A 170 -10.79 -1.93 -4.34
C LEU A 170 -11.41 -0.78 -5.13
N SER A 171 -12.72 -0.87 -5.37
CA SER A 171 -13.57 0.27 -5.68
C SER A 171 -14.87 0.11 -4.90
N TYR A 172 -15.19 1.11 -4.07
CA TYR A 172 -16.35 1.10 -3.19
C TYR A 172 -17.41 2.09 -3.71
N ARG A 173 -18.68 1.66 -3.71
CA ARG A 173 -19.84 2.52 -3.96
C ARG A 173 -20.80 2.42 -2.79
N GLU A 174 -20.79 3.46 -1.95
CA GLU A 174 -21.55 3.56 -0.70
C GLU A 174 -23.08 3.55 -0.93
N ASP A 175 -23.53 4.13 -2.05
CA ASP A 175 -24.93 4.24 -2.45
C ASP A 175 -25.57 2.91 -2.86
N GLU A 176 -24.77 1.96 -3.35
CA GLU A 176 -25.24 0.67 -3.86
C GLU A 176 -24.93 -0.50 -2.93
N ASN A 177 -24.17 -0.31 -1.83
CA ASN A 177 -23.64 -1.41 -1.02
C ASN A 177 -22.94 -2.47 -1.90
N ILE A 178 -22.17 -2.01 -2.90
CA ILE A 178 -21.41 -2.89 -3.80
C ILE A 178 -19.92 -2.63 -3.58
N VAL A 179 -19.20 -3.69 -3.25
CA VAL A 179 -17.73 -3.70 -3.27
C VAL A 179 -17.29 -4.32 -4.58
N ILE A 180 -16.52 -3.59 -5.37
CA ILE A 180 -15.90 -4.13 -6.58
C ILE A 180 -14.50 -4.59 -6.21
N ILE A 181 -14.30 -5.90 -6.22
CA ILE A 181 -13.02 -6.56 -5.93
C ILE A 181 -12.51 -7.06 -7.29
N SER A 182 -11.62 -6.30 -7.90
CA SER A 182 -11.02 -6.61 -9.22
C SER A 182 -12.04 -6.90 -10.32
N GLY A 183 -13.00 -5.99 -10.46
CA GLY A 183 -14.07 -6.08 -11.45
C GLY A 183 -15.23 -7.00 -11.07
N LYS A 184 -15.08 -7.81 -10.01
CA LYS A 184 -16.18 -8.61 -9.46
C LYS A 184 -17.01 -7.75 -8.51
N LYS A 185 -18.26 -7.45 -8.89
CA LYS A 185 -19.24 -6.81 -8.01
C LYS A 185 -19.65 -7.80 -6.92
N ILE A 186 -19.45 -7.41 -5.66
CA ILE A 186 -19.92 -8.12 -4.48
C ILE A 186 -20.98 -7.23 -3.85
N ASP A 187 -22.23 -7.68 -3.95
CA ASP A 187 -23.37 -7.09 -3.26
C ASP A 187 -23.24 -7.40 -1.75
N VAL A 188 -22.92 -6.37 -0.97
CA VAL A 188 -22.89 -6.43 0.51
C VAL A 188 -24.25 -6.03 1.12
N THR A 189 -25.28 -5.76 0.29
CA THR A 189 -26.67 -5.41 0.70
C THR A 189 -27.50 -6.62 1.12
N ARG A 190 -27.10 -7.86 0.80
CA ARG A 190 -27.78 -9.09 1.29
C ARG A 190 -27.58 -9.36 2.80
N VAL A 191 -27.52 -8.29 3.58
CA VAL A 191 -27.40 -8.24 5.04
C VAL A 191 -28.67 -7.66 5.67
N TYR A 192 -29.60 -7.13 4.86
CA TYR A 192 -30.92 -6.75 5.32
C TYR A 192 -31.96 -7.61 4.59
N LEU A 193 -32.88 -8.21 5.35
CA LEU A 193 -33.91 -9.17 4.95
C LEU A 193 -33.46 -10.64 4.96
N MET A 194 -33.39 -11.20 6.17
CA MET A 194 -34.27 -12.33 6.46
C MET A 194 -35.00 -12.01 7.76
N ASP A 195 -36.32 -12.06 7.70
CA ASP A 195 -37.26 -11.96 8.84
C ASP A 195 -37.00 -13.06 9.89
#